data_AF-A0A7C4QU54-F1
#
_entry.id   AF-A0A7C4QU54-F1
#
_cell.length_a   1.000
_cell.length_b   1.000
_cell.length_c   1.000
_cell.angle_alpha   90.00
_cell.angle_beta   90.00
_cell.angle_gamma   90.00
#
_symmetry.space_group_name_H-M   'P 1'
#
loop_
_entity.id
_entity.type
_entity.pdbx_description
1 polymer ?
#
loop_
_entity_poly.entity_id
_entity_poly.type
_entity_poly.pdbx_seq_one_letter_code
_entity_poly.pdbx_strand_id
1 'polypeptide(L)' 'MTEQDLRDVFDGGRRKASRKVLVADLVSRGFAEPTAYRALSKGGKFADFIQEDDGLLSWKG' A
#
# COMPACT_ATOMS: atom_id res chain seq x y z
N MET A 1 1.87 -9.95 6.20
CA MET A 1 1.28 -9.02 5.21
C MET A 1 0.92 -9.80 3.97
N THR A 2 -0.35 -9.69 3.62
CA THR A 2 -1.06 -10.37 2.54
C THR A 2 -1.56 -9.35 1.53
N GLU A 3 -2.12 -9.84 0.41
CA GLU A 3 -2.80 -8.98 -0.55
C GLU A 3 -4.01 -8.27 0.08
N GLN A 4 -4.79 -8.99 0.90
CA GLN A 4 -5.96 -8.43 1.58
C GLN A 4 -5.58 -7.31 2.54
N ASP A 5 -4.50 -7.46 3.32
CA ASP A 5 -4.00 -6.39 4.21
C ASP A 5 -3.74 -5.09 3.45
N LEU A 6 -3.17 -5.22 2.25
CA LEU A 6 -2.87 -4.11 1.37
C LEU A 6 -4.14 -3.53 0.74
N ARG A 7 -5.01 -4.38 0.22
CA ARG A 7 -6.30 -3.96 -0.34
C ARG A 7 -7.16 -3.21 0.69
N ASP A 8 -7.12 -3.62 1.95
CA ASP A 8 -7.84 -2.97 3.03
C ASP A 8 -7.30 -1.57 3.37
N VAL A 9 -5.98 -1.32 3.27
CA VAL A 9 -5.45 0.05 3.46
C VAL A 9 -5.82 0.97 2.28
N PHE A 10 -6.12 0.39 1.11
CA PHE A 10 -6.72 1.06 -0.03
C PHE A 10 -8.26 1.08 -0.01
N ASP A 11 -8.92 0.78 1.12
CA ASP A 11 -10.39 0.75 1.25
C ASP A 11 -11.07 -0.11 0.16
N GLY A 12 -10.58 -1.34 0.00
CA GLY A 12 -11.10 -2.27 -1.02
C GLY A 12 -10.67 -1.95 -2.45
N GLY A 13 -9.86 -0.90 -2.64
CA GLY A 13 -9.40 -0.37 -3.91
C GLY A 13 -10.04 0.97 -4.33
N ARG A 14 -10.86 1.57 -3.47
CA ARG A 14 -11.54 2.86 -3.74
C ARG A 14 -10.71 4.08 -3.37
N ARG A 15 -9.66 3.91 -2.56
CA ARG A 15 -8.83 4.99 -2.03
C ARG A 15 -7.56 5.20 -2.84
N LYS A 16 -7.21 6.46 -3.07
CA LYS A 16 -5.86 6.89 -3.48
C LYS A 16 -5.22 7.66 -2.34
N ALA A 17 -3.97 7.37 -2.00
CA ALA A 17 -3.27 8.03 -0.90
C ALA A 17 -1.75 8.05 -1.13
N SER A 18 -1.07 9.00 -0.50
CA SER A 18 0.40 9.03 -0.57
C SER A 18 1.01 7.82 0.13
N ARG A 19 2.20 7.43 -0.31
CA ARG A 19 2.98 6.34 0.30
C ARG A 19 3.10 6.51 1.82
N LYS A 20 3.38 7.72 2.29
CA LYS A 20 3.54 8.02 3.73
C LYS A 20 2.28 7.66 4.54
N VAL A 21 1.11 7.99 4.01
CA VAL A 21 -0.17 7.68 4.67
C VAL A 21 -0.41 6.18 4.72
N LEU A 22 -0.19 5.47 3.61
CA LEU A 22 -0.40 4.02 3.57
C LEU A 22 0.61 3.25 4.42
N VAL A 23 1.86 3.73 4.52
CA VAL A 23 2.84 3.18 5.45
C VAL A 23 2.37 3.36 6.88
N ALA A 24 1.90 4.55 7.27
CA ALA A 24 1.40 4.81 8.61
C ALA A 24 0.19 3.92 8.96
N ASP A 25 -0.71 3.68 8.00
CA ASP A 25 -1.85 2.79 8.18
C ASP A 25 -1.41 1.33 8.37
N LEU A 26 -0.42 0.85 7.60
CA LEU A 26 0.15 -0.49 7.78
C LEU A 26 0.89 -0.64 9.12
N VAL A 27 1.64 0.38 9.54
CA VAL A 27 2.33 0.39 10.83
C VAL A 27 1.33 0.37 11.99
N SER A 28 0.23 1.13 11.88
CA SER A 28 -0.85 1.14 12.88
C SER A 28 -1.57 -0.22 13.00
N ARG A 29 -1.50 -1.06 11.95
CA ARG A 29 -1.99 -2.44 11.95
C ARG A 29 -0.99 -3.46 12.51
N GLY A 30 0.20 -3.00 12.94
CA GLY A 30 1.23 -3.85 13.56
C GLY A 30 2.32 -4.34 12.61
N PHE A 31 2.38 -3.84 11.37
CA PHE A 31 3.49 -4.17 10.46
C PHE A 31 4.71 -3.30 10.74
N ALA A 32 5.92 -3.90 10.65
CA ALA A 32 7.15 -3.13 10.75
C ALA A 32 7.26 -2.13 9.59
N GLU A 33 7.71 -0.91 9.89
CA GLU A 33 7.83 0.18 8.90
C GLU A 33 8.66 -0.22 7.65
N PRO A 34 9.83 -0.90 7.77
CA PRO A 34 10.57 -1.35 6.59
C PRO A 34 9.77 -2.33 5.71
N THR A 35 8.94 -3.17 6.33
CA THR A 35 8.07 -4.12 5.63
C THR A 35 6.96 -3.37 4.89
N ALA A 36 6.33 -2.38 5.52
CA ALA A 36 5.30 -1.54 4.90
C ALA A 36 5.85 -0.73 3.71
N TYR A 37 7.04 -0.16 3.84
CA TYR A 37 7.71 0.53 2.73
C TYR A 37 8.00 -0.40 1.55
N ARG A 38 8.55 -1.59 1.82
CA ARG A 38 8.81 -2.61 0.79
C ARG A 38 7.52 -3.08 0.12
N ALA A 39 6.42 -3.20 0.88
CA ALA A 39 5.09 -3.58 0.38
C ALA A 39 4.61 -2.70 -0.77
N LEU A 40 4.75 -1.39 -0.57
CA LEU A 40 4.20 -0.36 -1.45
C LEU A 40 5.18 0.04 -2.57
N SER A 41 6.38 -0.53 -2.61
CA SER A 41 7.43 -0.18 -3.57
C SER A 41 7.17 -0.78 -4.95
N LYS A 42 7.58 -0.08 -6.02
CA LYS A 42 7.41 -0.52 -7.43
C LYS A 42 8.14 -1.83 -7.78
N GLY A 43 9.08 -2.29 -6.94
CA GLY A 43 9.73 -3.60 -7.03
C GLY A 43 9.39 -4.53 -5.86
N GLY A 44 8.36 -4.19 -5.08
CA GLY A 44 7.89 -4.99 -3.96
C GLY A 44 7.02 -6.16 -4.42
N LYS A 45 6.74 -7.06 -3.48
CA LYS A 45 5.89 -8.26 -3.70
C LYS A 45 4.51 -7.94 -4.30
N PHE A 46 3.99 -6.74 -4.11
CA PHE A 46 2.64 -6.33 -4.52
C PHE A 46 2.64 -5.24 -5.59
N ALA A 47 3.77 -5.00 -6.26
CA ALA A 47 3.90 -3.96 -7.26
C ALA A 47 2.88 -4.10 -8.41
N ASP A 48 2.51 -5.33 -8.77
CA ASP A 48 1.56 -5.58 -9.84
C ASP A 48 0.13 -5.11 -9.50
N PHE A 49 -0.20 -5.02 -8.22
CA PHE A 49 -1.51 -4.57 -7.72
C PHE A 49 -1.56 -3.09 -7.37
N ILE A 50 -0.44 -2.38 -7.44
CA ILE A 50 -0.37 -0.97 -7.04
C ILE A 50 -0.04 -0.13 -8.28
N GLN A 51 -0.79 0.95 -8.45
CA GLN A 51 -0.49 1.99 -9.43
C GLN A 51 -0.11 3.28 -8.70
N GLU A 52 0.89 3.97 -9.23
CA GLU A 52 1.30 5.29 -8.77
C GLU A 52 0.96 6.32 -9.86
N ASP A 53 0.20 7.34 -9.50
CA ASP A 53 -0.25 8.43 -10.37
C ASP A 53 -0.15 9.75 -9.58
N ASP A 54 0.58 10.72 -10.12
CA ASP A 54 0.83 12.03 -9.50
C ASP A 54 1.27 11.96 -8.01
N GLY A 55 2.15 11.00 -7.69
CA GLY A 55 2.65 10.79 -6.32
C GLY A 55 1.68 10.12 -5.35
N LEU A 56 0.48 9.76 -5.80
CA LEU A 56 -0.51 8.98 -5.05
C LEU A 56 -0.47 7.52 -5.49
N LEU A 57 -0.60 6.62 -4.51
CA LEU A 57 -0.75 5.19 -4.74
C LEU A 57 -2.23 4.83 -4.74
N SER A 58 -2.60 3.87 -5.58
CA SER A 58 -3.93 3.30 -5.68
C SER A 58 -3.86 1.81 -5.97
N TRP A 59 -4.91 1.07 -5.59
CA TRP A 59 -5.04 -0.34 -5.94
C TRP A 59 -5.49 -0.48 -7.39
N LYS A 60 -4.82 -1.36 -8.16
CA LYS A 60 -5.27 -1.76 -9.49
C LYS A 60 -6.43 -2.74 -9.32
N GLY A 61 -7.60 -2.34 -9.83
CA GLY A 61 -8.81 -3.16 -9.89
C GLY A 61 -8.76 -4.17 -11.02
#